data_AF-A0A2V6I6K9-F1
#
_entry.id   AF-A0A2V6I6K9-F1
#
_cell.length_a   1.000
_cell.length_b   1.000
_cell.length_c   1.000
_cell.angle_alpha   90.00
_cell.angle_beta   90.00
_cell.angle_gamma   90.00
#
_symmetry.space_group_name_H-M   'P 1'
#
loop_
_entity.id
_entity.type
_entity.pdbx_description
1 polymer ?
#
loop_
_entity_poly.entity_id
_entity_poly.type
_entity_poly.pdbx_seq_one_letter_code
_entity_poly.pdbx_strand_id
1 'polypeptide(L)'
;MYCNRRAIIFLSHRVRLKPMRIEANTAPVAALFAEPSRAAILSVLLDGRALPAGELANLAGVSPTAASAHLTKLIDGGCWRWKSRPGIDITDWPMPALLT
;
A
#
# COMPACT_ATOMS: atom_id res chain seq x y z
N MET A 1 11.69 36.08 41.50
CA MET A 1 11.82 34.90 40.61
C MET A 1 11.71 35.39 39.17
N TYR A 2 12.83 35.42 38.46
CA TYR A 2 13.05 36.20 37.23
C TYR A 2 12.90 35.28 36.02
N CYS A 3 11.81 35.38 35.24
CA CYS A 3 11.67 34.64 33.99
C CYS A 3 12.30 35.46 32.85
N ASN A 4 13.57 35.18 32.56
CA ASN A 4 14.39 35.96 31.64
C ASN A 4 14.02 35.65 30.17
N ARG A 5 13.54 36.67 29.43
CA ARG A 5 13.17 36.63 28.01
C ARG A 5 14.27 36.10 27.07
N ARG A 6 15.53 36.01 27.52
CA ARG A 6 16.67 35.47 26.76
C ARG A 6 16.71 33.94 26.66
N ALA A 7 15.97 33.21 27.51
CA ALA A 7 15.93 31.73 27.46
C ALA A 7 15.22 31.20 26.19
N ILE A 8 14.37 32.02 25.54
CA ILE A 8 13.63 31.62 24.33
C ILE A 8 14.52 31.64 23.08
N ILE A 9 15.65 32.37 23.09
CA ILE A 9 16.48 32.52 21.88
C ILE A 9 17.41 31.30 21.66
N PHE A 10 17.76 30.55 22.72
CA PHE A 10 18.79 29.51 22.62
C PHE A 10 18.30 28.13 22.16
N LEU A 11 16.97 27.88 22.09
CA LEU A 11 16.43 26.64 21.51
C LEU A 11 16.08 26.81 20.02
N SER A 12 16.94 27.49 19.28
CA SER A 12 16.79 27.74 17.83
C SER A 12 17.47 26.69 16.95
N HIS A 13 17.73 25.47 17.45
CA HIS A 13 17.91 24.33 16.55
C HIS A 13 16.56 23.89 15.97
N ARG A 14 15.87 24.83 15.31
CA ARG A 14 14.81 24.52 14.38
C ARG A 14 15.49 23.89 13.17
N VAL A 15 15.49 22.56 13.12
CA VAL A 15 15.59 21.85 11.85
C VAL A 15 14.50 22.46 10.97
N ARG A 16 14.90 23.32 10.02
CA ARG A 16 14.02 23.80 8.95
C ARG A 16 13.75 22.57 8.08
N LEU A 17 12.80 21.74 8.51
CA LEU A 17 12.21 20.76 7.62
C LEU A 17 11.56 21.57 6.50
N LYS A 18 12.21 21.57 5.33
CA LYS A 18 11.62 22.07 4.10
C LYS A 18 10.29 21.34 3.98
N PRO A 19 9.13 22.02 4.01
CA PRO A 19 7.85 21.34 3.93
C PRO A 19 7.88 20.53 2.64
N MET A 20 7.72 19.22 2.76
CA MET A 20 7.59 18.36 1.61
C MET A 20 6.29 18.76 0.95
N ARG A 21 6.38 19.60 -0.08
CA ARG A 21 5.24 19.90 -0.94
C ARG A 21 4.95 18.64 -1.72
N ILE A 22 4.10 17.81 -1.14
CA ILE A 22 3.40 16.76 -1.87
C ILE A 22 2.37 17.53 -2.74
N GLU A 23 2.81 18.01 -3.90
CA GLU A 23 1.93 18.69 -4.87
C GLU A 23 1.00 17.68 -5.57
N ALA A 24 1.40 16.41 -5.60
CA ALA A 24 0.54 15.31 -6.02
C ALA A 24 -0.49 15.01 -4.93
N ASN A 25 -1.78 15.02 -5.25
CA ASN A 25 -2.80 14.54 -4.32
C ASN A 25 -2.65 13.02 -4.10
N THR A 26 -1.88 12.64 -3.09
CA THR A 26 -1.64 11.23 -2.74
C THR A 26 -2.72 10.64 -1.86
N ALA A 27 -3.66 11.44 -1.35
CA ALA A 27 -4.71 10.98 -0.43
C ALA A 27 -5.52 9.78 -0.98
N PRO A 28 -5.93 9.74 -2.27
CA PRO A 28 -6.66 8.59 -2.82
C PRO A 28 -5.82 7.31 -2.82
N VAL A 29 -4.55 7.43 -3.19
CA VAL A 29 -3.60 6.30 -3.21
C VAL A 29 -3.34 5.81 -1.78
N ALA A 30 -3.08 6.73 -0.85
CA ALA A 30 -2.88 6.40 0.56
C ALA A 30 -4.10 5.69 1.16
N ALA A 31 -5.31 6.10 0.81
CA ALA A 31 -6.54 5.45 1.25
C ALA A 31 -6.66 4.00 0.71
N LEU A 32 -6.13 3.73 -0.48
CA LEU A 32 -6.04 2.36 -0.99
C LEU A 32 -5.06 1.54 -0.13
N PHE A 33 -3.88 2.05 0.19
CA PHE A 33 -2.92 1.30 1.02
C PHE A 33 -3.35 1.15 2.50
N ALA A 34 -4.10 2.11 3.05
CA ALA A 34 -4.41 2.17 4.47
C ALA A 34 -5.44 1.14 4.98
N GLU A 35 -6.05 0.35 4.10
CA GLU A 35 -7.01 -0.67 4.52
C GLU A 35 -6.28 -1.96 4.94
N PRO A 36 -6.57 -2.52 6.13
CA PRO A 36 -5.78 -3.61 6.71
C PRO A 36 -5.65 -4.85 5.82
N SER A 37 -6.74 -5.27 5.17
CA SER A 37 -6.76 -6.46 4.31
C SER A 37 -5.90 -6.26 3.07
N ARG A 38 -5.98 -5.09 2.44
CA ARG A 38 -5.09 -4.71 1.33
C ARG A 38 -3.63 -4.63 1.77
N ALA A 39 -3.35 -4.06 2.94
CA ALA A 39 -1.99 -4.01 3.47
C ALA A 39 -1.42 -5.42 3.72
N ALA A 40 -2.21 -6.36 4.23
CA ALA A 40 -1.81 -7.76 4.41
C ALA A 40 -1.50 -8.44 3.07
N ILE A 41 -2.40 -8.32 2.08
CA ILE A 41 -2.19 -8.86 0.72
C ILE A 41 -0.92 -8.29 0.10
N LEU A 42 -0.73 -6.97 0.17
CA LEU A 42 0.45 -6.31 -0.37
C LEU A 42 1.73 -6.77 0.35
N SER A 43 1.69 -6.97 1.67
CA SER A 43 2.83 -7.46 2.44
C SER A 43 3.30 -8.84 1.97
N VAL A 44 2.36 -9.73 1.64
CA VAL A 44 2.69 -11.04 1.06
C VAL A 44 3.29 -10.91 -0.35
N LEU A 45 2.76 -10.00 -1.17
CA LEU A 45 3.26 -9.75 -2.53
C LEU A 45 4.64 -9.06 -2.55
N LEU A 46 4.98 -8.30 -1.52
CA LEU A 46 6.29 -7.65 -1.39
C LEU A 46 7.45 -8.67 -1.28
N ASP A 47 7.17 -9.91 -0.87
CA ASP A 47 8.16 -10.99 -0.85
C ASP A 47 8.60 -11.41 -2.27
N GLY A 48 7.93 -10.89 -3.31
CA GLY A 48 8.34 -11.07 -4.72
C GLY A 48 8.07 -12.45 -5.30
N ARG A 49 7.57 -13.38 -4.47
CA ARG A 49 7.11 -14.70 -4.90
C ARG A 49 5.77 -14.57 -5.61
N ALA A 50 5.65 -15.27 -6.74
CA ALA A 50 4.34 -15.48 -7.33
C ALA A 50 3.65 -16.60 -6.55
N LEU A 51 2.61 -16.23 -5.82
CA LEU A 51 1.83 -17.17 -5.02
C LEU A 51 0.50 -17.46 -5.73
N PRO A 52 0.04 -18.72 -5.74
CA PRO A 52 -1.33 -19.06 -6.12
C PRO A 52 -2.32 -18.22 -5.29
N ALA A 53 -3.45 -17.83 -5.87
CA ALA A 53 -4.37 -16.91 -5.19
C ALA A 53 -4.95 -17.46 -3.88
N GLY A 54 -5.18 -18.76 -3.79
CA GLY A 54 -5.62 -19.40 -2.54
C GLY A 54 -4.54 -19.34 -1.45
N GLU A 55 -3.28 -19.53 -1.83
CA GLU A 55 -2.15 -19.44 -0.91
C GLU A 55 -1.87 -18.00 -0.49
N LEU A 56 -1.97 -17.04 -1.43
CA LEU A 56 -1.94 -15.61 -1.14
C LEU A 56 -3.01 -15.20 -0.13
N ALA A 57 -4.25 -15.64 -0.35
CA ALA A 57 -5.37 -15.35 0.55
C ALA A 57 -5.15 -15.95 1.94
N ASN A 58 -4.69 -17.19 1.99
CA ASN A 58 -4.36 -17.86 3.25
C ASN A 58 -3.24 -17.14 4.02
N LEU A 59 -2.15 -16.77 3.34
CA LEU A 59 -1.03 -16.05 3.95
C LEU A 59 -1.41 -14.63 4.40
N ALA A 60 -2.29 -13.97 3.67
CA ALA A 60 -2.83 -12.66 4.04
C ALA A 60 -3.95 -12.74 5.09
N GLY A 61 -4.41 -13.93 5.47
CA GLY A 61 -5.47 -14.12 6.47
C GLY A 61 -6.86 -13.66 6.01
N VAL A 62 -7.12 -13.67 4.70
CA VAL A 62 -8.39 -13.22 4.10
C VAL A 62 -9.01 -14.35 3.27
N SER A 63 -10.30 -14.24 2.97
CA SER A 63 -10.93 -15.21 2.05
C SER A 63 -10.44 -14.97 0.60
N PRO A 64 -10.39 -16.01 -0.25
CA PRO A 64 -10.04 -15.86 -1.67
C PRO A 64 -10.93 -14.83 -2.38
N THR A 65 -12.24 -14.82 -2.10
CA THR A 65 -13.19 -13.85 -2.65
C THR A 65 -12.86 -12.41 -2.22
N ALA A 66 -12.53 -12.21 -0.94
CA ALA A 66 -12.14 -10.89 -0.44
C ALA A 66 -10.81 -10.43 -1.05
N ALA A 67 -9.83 -11.32 -1.15
CA ALA A 67 -8.54 -11.04 -1.77
C ALA A 67 -8.72 -10.52 -3.21
N SER A 68 -9.51 -11.22 -4.04
CA SER A 68 -9.81 -10.77 -5.41
C SER A 68 -10.47 -9.40 -5.45
N ALA A 69 -11.48 -9.15 -4.61
CA ALA A 69 -12.16 -7.85 -4.56
C ALA A 69 -11.23 -6.70 -4.13
N HIS A 70 -10.32 -6.97 -3.19
CA HIS A 70 -9.31 -6.01 -2.73
C HIS A 70 -8.27 -5.70 -3.82
N LEU A 71 -7.85 -6.71 -4.57
CA LEU A 71 -6.91 -6.57 -5.68
C LEU A 71 -7.52 -5.79 -6.84
N THR A 72 -8.79 -6.01 -7.19
CA THR A 72 -9.51 -5.19 -8.17
C THR A 72 -9.44 -3.71 -7.82
N LYS A 73 -9.71 -3.34 -6.57
CA LYS A 73 -9.62 -1.93 -6.12
C LYS A 73 -8.21 -1.35 -6.26
N LEU A 74 -7.16 -2.17 -6.07
CA LEU A 74 -5.77 -1.74 -6.25
C LEU A 74 -5.41 -1.56 -7.74
N ILE A 75 -5.97 -2.37 -8.63
CA ILE A 75 -5.82 -2.25 -10.09
C ILE A 75 -6.54 -1.01 -10.59
N ASP A 76 -7.80 -0.84 -10.20
CA ASP A 76 -8.63 0.30 -10.60
C ASP A 76 -8.01 1.63 -10.12
N GLY A 77 -7.40 1.61 -8.94
CA GLY A 77 -6.62 2.73 -8.40
C GLY A 77 -5.24 2.93 -9.04
N GLY A 78 -4.85 2.12 -10.03
CA GLY A 78 -3.57 2.20 -10.72
C GLY A 78 -2.34 1.86 -9.86
N CYS A 79 -2.55 1.35 -8.65
CA CYS A 79 -1.51 1.11 -7.66
C CYS A 79 -0.86 -0.27 -7.80
N TRP A 80 -1.53 -1.20 -8.49
CA TRP A 80 -1.03 -2.54 -8.75
C TRP A 80 -1.31 -2.94 -10.20
N ARG A 81 -0.35 -3.62 -10.82
CA ARG A 81 -0.50 -4.18 -12.16
C ARG A 81 0.21 -5.52 -12.22
N TRP A 82 -0.53 -6.56 -12.55
CA TRP A 82 0.05 -7.86 -12.83
C TRP A 82 0.93 -7.79 -14.09
N LYS A 83 2.09 -8.45 -14.02
CA LYS A 83 2.90 -8.75 -15.20
C LYS A 83 3.08 -10.26 -15.26
N SER A 84 2.65 -10.85 -16.37
CA SER A 84 2.94 -12.25 -16.72
C SER A 84 4.45 -12.48 -16.64
N ARG A 85 4.85 -13.58 -16.00
CA ARG A 85 6.22 -14.09 -15.96
C ARG A 85 6.24 -15.50 -16.58
N PRO A 86 7.31 -15.89 -17.30
CA PRO A 86 7.41 -17.24 -17.84
C PRO A 86 7.36 -18.28 -16.71
N GLY A 87 6.46 -19.26 -16.80
CA GLY A 87 6.31 -20.33 -15.81
C GLY A 87 5.24 -20.11 -14.73
N ILE A 88 4.52 -18.98 -14.75
CA ILE A 88 3.27 -18.76 -13.98
C ILE A 88 2.21 -18.32 -14.98
N ASP A 89 1.17 -19.13 -15.18
CA ASP A 89 0.14 -18.86 -16.18
C ASP A 89 -0.97 -17.97 -15.61
N ILE A 90 -1.67 -17.22 -16.47
CA ILE A 90 -2.86 -16.45 -16.10
C ILE A 90 -3.97 -17.34 -15.52
N THR A 91 -3.92 -18.65 -15.79
CA THR A 91 -4.87 -19.66 -15.30
C THR A 91 -4.66 -20.06 -13.83
N ASP A 92 -3.46 -19.85 -13.26
CA ASP A 92 -3.17 -20.07 -11.82
C ASP A 92 -3.81 -19.01 -10.90
N TRP A 93 -4.43 -18.00 -11.51
CA TRP A 93 -4.98 -16.82 -10.88
C TRP A 93 -6.49 -16.72 -11.19
N PRO A 94 -7.39 -16.71 -10.19
CA PRO A 94 -8.81 -16.58 -10.45
C PRO A 94 -9.12 -15.11 -10.74
N MET A 95 -9.31 -14.77 -12.01
CA MET A 95 -10.03 -13.55 -12.39
C MET A 95 -11.21 -13.86 -13.31
N PRO A 96 -12.36 -14.30 -12.76
CA PRO A 96 -13.63 -14.24 -13.47
C PRO A 96 -14.47 -12.99 -13.14
N ALA A 97 -13.86 -11.89 -12.68
CA ALA A 97 -14.57 -10.62 -12.41
C ALA A 97 -14.01 -9.39 -13.16
N LEU A 98 -12.94 -9.54 -13.96
CA LEU A 98 -12.29 -8.46 -14.71
C LEU A 98 -12.21 -8.71 -16.22
N LEU A 99 -12.85 -9.78 -16.71
CA LEU A 99 -12.97 -10.12 -18.14
C LEU A 99 -14.41 -9.98 -18.67
N THR A 100 -15.28 -9.29 -17.93
CA THR A 100 -16.63 -8.91 -18.37
C THR A 100 -16.75 -7.40 -18.35
#